data_AF-A0A8C5QS53-F1
#
_entry.id   AF-A0A8C5QS53-F1
#
_cell.length_a   1.000
_cell.length_b   1.000
_cell.length_c   1.000
_cell.angle_alpha   90.00
_cell.angle_beta   90.00
_cell.angle_gamma   90.00
#
_symmetry.space_group_name_H-M   'P 1'
#
loop_
_entity.id
_entity.type
_entity.pdbx_description
1 polymer ?
#
loop_
_entity_poly.entity_id
_entity_poly.type
_entity_poly.pdbx_seq_one_letter_code
_entity_poly.pdbx_strand_id
1 'polypeptide(L)'
;MMEDIEREHFNSPDEEKHYWRHLALKYRKCSEDVQGELEEFQAASREYEAELEAQLQQTESRNKELLSENNRLRMELENIKEKYELQHSENFRQTSALEAELCQSNSALDQLQKYIRELEQANDDLERAKRATIMTLEDFEQRMNQAIERNAFLESELDEKENLLESVQRLKDEARDLRQELDVQQKQETTKASVCESLNSSRTDTAVQASMSVPTTPVGHRGSFSGLSSPLFYRSSIDGYSGTPLTPSARISALNIVGDLLKKVGALESKLASCRNFVYEQSSSRPIAPVSARINENRMSMSPNEKGLCKRLAFGSLPPNISGLGMHSPQGVVKMVL
;
A
#
# COMPACT_ATOMS: atom_id res chain seq x y z
N MET A 1 -95.16 -48.65 -19.83
CA MET A 1 -96.01 -49.69 -20.44
C MET A 1 -97.25 -49.81 -19.59
N MET A 2 -98.39 -49.41 -20.12
CA MET A 2 -99.69 -49.61 -19.47
C MET A 2 -100.30 -50.80 -20.20
N GLU A 3 -100.30 -51.98 -19.57
CA GLU A 3 -100.91 -53.18 -20.15
C GLU A 3 -102.38 -52.86 -20.45
N ASP A 4 -102.77 -53.10 -21.70
CA ASP A 4 -104.14 -53.00 -22.20
C ASP A 4 -105.08 -53.75 -21.25
N ILE A 5 -106.16 -53.07 -20.83
CA ILE A 5 -107.25 -53.67 -20.08
C ILE A 5 -108.00 -54.57 -21.06
N GLU A 6 -107.51 -55.79 -21.27
CA GLU A 6 -108.25 -56.83 -21.96
C GLU A 6 -109.57 -57.06 -21.23
N ARG A 7 -110.68 -57.04 -21.98
CA ARG A 7 -112.03 -57.29 -21.42
C ARG A 7 -112.13 -58.75 -21.01
N GLU A 8 -111.79 -59.04 -19.76
CA GLU A 8 -112.05 -60.33 -19.14
C GLU A 8 -113.56 -60.55 -18.97
N HIS A 9 -114.03 -61.71 -19.42
CA HIS A 9 -115.41 -62.15 -19.28
C HIS A 9 -115.47 -63.14 -18.11
N PHE A 10 -116.27 -62.83 -17.09
CA PHE A 10 -116.33 -63.59 -15.83
C PHE A 10 -117.50 -64.58 -15.83
N ASN A 11 -117.26 -65.79 -15.34
CA ASN A 11 -118.29 -66.84 -15.30
C ASN A 11 -119.14 -66.80 -14.01
N SER A 12 -118.75 -65.97 -13.04
CA SER A 12 -119.45 -65.72 -11.78
C SER A 12 -119.16 -64.31 -11.24
N PRO A 13 -120.12 -63.63 -10.58
CA PRO A 13 -119.90 -62.33 -9.93
C PRO A 13 -118.78 -62.34 -8.86
N ASP A 14 -118.46 -63.50 -8.28
CA ASP A 14 -117.35 -63.63 -7.32
C ASP A 14 -115.98 -63.66 -8.01
N GLU A 15 -115.91 -64.19 -9.23
CA GLU A 15 -114.70 -64.25 -10.05
C GLU A 15 -114.31 -62.84 -10.54
N GLU A 16 -115.32 -62.06 -10.96
CA GLU A 16 -115.18 -60.63 -11.30
C GLU A 16 -114.68 -59.79 -10.10
N LYS A 17 -115.27 -59.98 -8.92
CA LYS A 17 -114.82 -59.30 -7.69
C LYS A 17 -113.38 -59.67 -7.32
N HIS A 18 -113.00 -60.93 -7.50
CA HIS A 18 -111.63 -61.38 -7.25
C HIS A 18 -110.63 -60.77 -8.23
N TYR A 19 -110.96 -60.72 -9.52
CA TYR A 19 -110.14 -60.09 -10.55
C TYR A 19 -109.90 -58.60 -10.26
N TRP A 20 -110.96 -57.80 -10.05
CA TRP A 20 -110.82 -56.38 -9.76
C TRP A 20 -110.09 -56.10 -8.45
N ARG A 21 -110.28 -56.93 -7.41
CA ARG A 21 -109.47 -56.85 -6.19
C ARG A 21 -107.99 -57.12 -6.48
N HIS A 22 -107.68 -58.17 -7.24
CA HIS A 22 -106.31 -58.51 -7.57
C HIS A 22 -105.64 -57.43 -8.43
N LEU A 23 -106.37 -56.85 -9.39
CA LEU A 23 -105.89 -55.76 -10.23
C LEU A 23 -105.66 -54.47 -9.43
N ALA A 24 -106.59 -54.11 -8.54
CA ALA A 24 -106.42 -52.98 -7.62
C ALA A 24 -105.22 -53.19 -6.69
N LEU A 25 -105.01 -54.40 -6.18
CA LEU A 25 -103.82 -54.77 -5.38
C LEU A 25 -102.53 -54.66 -6.21
N LYS A 26 -102.52 -55.11 -7.47
CA LYS A 26 -101.37 -54.99 -8.39
C LYS A 26 -101.02 -53.51 -8.63
N TYR A 27 -102.00 -52.66 -8.94
CA TYR A 27 -101.77 -51.23 -9.12
C TYR A 27 -101.36 -50.51 -7.84
N ARG A 28 -101.95 -50.87 -6.70
CA ARG A 28 -101.52 -50.33 -5.40
C ARG A 28 -100.06 -50.67 -5.14
N LYS A 29 -99.68 -51.94 -5.32
CA LYS A 29 -98.29 -52.38 -5.17
C LYS A 29 -97.36 -51.65 -6.13
N CYS A 30 -97.72 -51.53 -7.41
CA CYS A 30 -96.91 -50.81 -8.39
C CYS A 30 -96.76 -49.32 -8.04
N SER A 31 -97.80 -48.68 -7.49
CA SER A 31 -97.72 -47.31 -6.99
C SER A 31 -96.81 -47.20 -5.76
N GLU A 32 -96.88 -48.17 -4.84
CA GLU A 32 -96.00 -48.26 -3.67
C GLU A 32 -94.53 -48.46 -4.11
N ASP A 33 -94.27 -49.32 -5.08
CA ASP A 33 -92.93 -49.59 -5.63
C ASP A 33 -92.35 -48.33 -6.30
N VAL A 34 -93.10 -47.65 -7.17
CA VAL A 34 -92.66 -46.39 -7.82
C VAL A 34 -92.46 -45.27 -6.80
N GLN A 35 -93.28 -45.22 -5.76
CA GLN A 35 -93.10 -44.25 -4.68
C GLN A 35 -91.80 -44.53 -3.91
N GLY A 36 -91.51 -45.81 -3.59
CA GLY A 36 -90.25 -46.21 -2.98
C GLY A 36 -89.03 -45.84 -3.85
N GLU A 37 -89.07 -46.12 -5.15
CA GLU A 37 -88.01 -45.75 -6.10
C GLU A 37 -87.78 -44.22 -6.16
N LEU A 38 -88.86 -43.43 -6.13
CA LEU A 38 -88.76 -41.98 -6.10
C LEU A 38 -88.13 -41.47 -4.80
N GLU A 39 -88.52 -42.04 -3.66
CA GLU A 39 -87.96 -41.70 -2.34
C GLU A 39 -86.46 -42.04 -2.27
N GLU A 40 -86.06 -43.20 -2.78
CA GLU A 40 -84.65 -43.59 -2.91
C GLU A 40 -83.87 -42.64 -3.82
N PHE A 41 -84.42 -42.27 -4.98
CA PHE A 41 -83.78 -41.31 -5.89
C PHE A 41 -83.62 -39.92 -5.25
N GLN A 42 -84.63 -39.46 -4.52
CA GLN A 42 -84.56 -38.19 -3.77
C GLN A 42 -83.53 -38.25 -2.64
N ALA A 43 -83.44 -39.37 -1.93
CA ALA A 43 -82.43 -39.58 -0.90
C ALA A 43 -81.01 -39.58 -1.49
N ALA A 44 -80.78 -40.34 -2.57
CA ALA A 44 -79.50 -40.39 -3.27
C ALA A 44 -79.08 -39.03 -3.84
N SER A 45 -80.04 -38.26 -4.38
CA SER A 45 -79.78 -36.91 -4.89
C SER A 45 -79.33 -35.96 -3.76
N ARG A 46 -79.99 -36.01 -2.59
CA ARG A 46 -79.59 -35.21 -1.42
C ARG A 46 -78.21 -35.60 -0.88
N GLU A 47 -77.89 -36.89 -0.85
CA GLU A 47 -76.56 -37.35 -0.44
C GLU A 47 -75.47 -36.86 -1.40
N TYR A 48 -75.73 -36.92 -2.71
CA TYR A 48 -74.82 -36.41 -3.74
C TYR A 48 -74.63 -34.89 -3.66
N GLU A 49 -75.70 -34.13 -3.45
CA GLU A 49 -75.64 -32.68 -3.21
C GLU A 49 -74.78 -32.36 -1.99
N ALA A 50 -74.98 -33.08 -0.87
CA ALA A 50 -74.18 -32.91 0.34
C ALA A 50 -72.69 -33.22 0.12
N GLU A 51 -72.37 -34.23 -0.69
CA GLU A 51 -70.99 -34.54 -1.06
C GLU A 51 -70.35 -33.42 -1.91
N LEU A 52 -71.09 -32.87 -2.88
CA LEU A 52 -70.64 -31.73 -3.68
C LEU A 52 -70.43 -30.47 -2.83
N GLU A 53 -71.35 -30.18 -1.91
CA GLU A 53 -71.22 -29.06 -0.96
C GLU A 53 -69.99 -29.23 -0.06
N ALA A 54 -69.72 -30.44 0.44
CA ALA A 54 -68.54 -30.73 1.24
C ALA A 54 -67.23 -30.53 0.45
N GLN A 55 -67.19 -30.96 -0.81
CA GLN A 55 -66.03 -30.74 -1.70
C GLN A 55 -65.82 -29.25 -2.02
N LEU A 56 -66.90 -28.52 -2.25
CA LEU A 56 -66.86 -27.08 -2.47
C LEU A 56 -66.32 -26.36 -1.23
N GLN A 57 -66.85 -26.67 -0.05
CA GLN A 57 -66.40 -26.07 1.22
C GLN A 57 -64.93 -26.39 1.52
N GLN A 58 -64.48 -27.62 1.25
CA GLN A 58 -63.07 -27.99 1.40
C GLN A 58 -62.18 -27.17 0.45
N THR A 59 -62.61 -27.01 -0.80
CA THR A 59 -61.87 -26.25 -1.81
C THR A 59 -61.81 -24.76 -1.47
N GLU A 60 -62.91 -24.16 -1.02
CA GLU A 60 -62.98 -22.78 -0.57
C GLU A 60 -62.08 -22.54 0.66
N SER A 61 -62.11 -23.47 1.62
CA SER A 61 -61.25 -23.41 2.81
C SER A 61 -59.77 -23.45 2.43
N ARG A 62 -59.39 -24.38 1.55
CA ARG A 62 -58.03 -24.48 1.02
C ARG A 62 -57.60 -23.22 0.26
N ASN A 63 -58.50 -22.63 -0.52
CA ASN A 63 -58.22 -21.39 -1.25
C ASN A 63 -57.98 -20.22 -0.27
N LYS A 64 -58.81 -20.10 0.76
CA LYS A 64 -58.64 -19.09 1.82
C LYS A 64 -57.30 -19.25 2.55
N GLU A 65 -56.91 -20.46 2.90
CA GLU A 65 -55.60 -20.75 3.49
C GLU A 65 -54.46 -20.33 2.57
N LEU A 66 -54.50 -20.73 1.30
CA LEU A 66 -53.48 -20.37 0.30
C LEU A 66 -53.38 -18.85 0.09
N LEU A 67 -54.50 -18.13 0.09
CA LEU A 67 -54.52 -16.68 0.01
C LEU A 67 -53.89 -16.02 1.24
N SER A 68 -54.19 -16.53 2.44
CA SER A 68 -53.59 -16.03 3.68
C SER A 68 -52.07 -16.23 3.70
N GLU A 69 -51.61 -17.40 3.23
CA GLU A 69 -50.20 -17.73 3.13
C GLU A 69 -49.50 -16.89 2.06
N ASN A 70 -50.15 -16.67 0.91
CA ASN A 70 -49.61 -15.82 -0.15
C ASN A 70 -49.42 -14.37 0.36
N ASN A 71 -50.39 -13.84 1.11
CA ASN A 71 -50.28 -12.51 1.72
C ASN A 71 -49.15 -12.45 2.75
N ARG A 72 -49.00 -13.47 3.60
CA ARG A 72 -47.89 -13.56 4.56
C ARG A 72 -46.53 -13.54 3.85
N LEU A 73 -46.36 -14.39 2.83
CA LEU A 73 -45.12 -14.46 2.05
C LEU A 73 -44.83 -13.15 1.30
N ARG A 74 -45.85 -12.46 0.80
CA ARG A 74 -45.68 -11.13 0.18
C ARG A 74 -45.16 -10.10 1.18
N MET A 75 -45.71 -10.07 2.40
CA MET A 75 -45.24 -9.16 3.45
C MET A 75 -43.81 -9.49 3.88
N GLU A 76 -43.46 -10.78 3.99
CA GLU A 76 -42.10 -11.21 4.30
C GLU A 76 -41.10 -10.81 3.21
N LEU A 77 -41.48 -10.98 1.93
CA LEU A 77 -40.67 -10.52 0.80
C LEU A 77 -40.44 -9.00 0.86
N GLU A 78 -41.48 -8.22 1.11
CA GLU A 78 -41.37 -6.77 1.18
C GLU A 78 -40.48 -6.31 2.34
N ASN A 79 -40.64 -6.93 3.52
CA ASN A 79 -39.79 -6.66 4.69
C ASN A 79 -38.32 -7.02 4.42
N ILE A 80 -38.05 -8.12 3.71
CA ILE A 80 -36.67 -8.50 3.35
C ILE A 80 -36.10 -7.50 2.33
N LYS A 81 -36.88 -7.04 1.35
CA LYS A 81 -36.45 -6.02 0.40
C LYS A 81 -36.12 -4.71 1.08
N GLU A 82 -37.00 -4.21 1.95
CA GLU A 82 -36.77 -2.98 2.71
C GLU A 82 -35.48 -3.08 3.55
N LYS A 83 -35.28 -4.19 4.26
CA LYS A 83 -34.04 -4.43 5.02
C LYS A 83 -32.81 -4.46 4.11
N TYR A 84 -32.91 -5.10 2.96
CA TYR A 84 -31.83 -5.15 1.98
C TYR A 84 -31.49 -3.75 1.45
N GLU A 85 -32.50 -2.97 1.06
CA GLU A 85 -32.31 -1.61 0.55
C GLU A 85 -31.70 -0.68 1.60
N LEU A 86 -32.17 -0.74 2.85
CA LEU A 86 -31.59 0.00 3.96
C LEU A 86 -30.12 -0.36 4.17
N GLN A 87 -29.81 -1.65 4.29
CA GLN A 87 -28.43 -2.12 4.44
C GLN A 87 -27.56 -1.76 3.23
N HIS A 88 -28.08 -1.85 2.02
CA HIS A 88 -27.36 -1.48 0.80
C HIS A 88 -27.04 0.02 0.78
N SER A 89 -28.01 0.87 1.11
CA SER A 89 -27.81 2.32 1.18
C SER A 89 -26.82 2.72 2.28
N GLU A 90 -26.86 2.04 3.44
CA GLU A 90 -25.93 2.28 4.52
C GLU A 90 -24.51 1.87 4.13
N ASN A 91 -24.34 0.67 3.55
CA ASN A 91 -23.05 0.20 3.06
C ASN A 91 -22.50 1.14 1.99
N PHE A 92 -23.32 1.57 1.03
CA PHE A 92 -22.91 2.52 0.01
C PHE A 92 -22.41 3.83 0.64
N ARG A 93 -23.14 4.38 1.62
CA ARG A 93 -22.72 5.58 2.35
C ARG A 93 -21.40 5.38 3.11
N GLN A 94 -21.21 4.23 3.76
CA GLN A 94 -19.97 3.89 4.44
C GLN A 94 -18.79 3.79 3.46
N THR A 95 -18.99 3.11 2.32
CA THR A 95 -17.98 3.00 1.26
C THR A 95 -17.60 4.38 0.74
N SER A 96 -18.57 5.24 0.40
CA SER A 96 -18.28 6.60 -0.08
C SER A 96 -17.55 7.45 0.96
N ALA A 97 -17.85 7.29 2.25
CA ALA A 97 -17.12 7.99 3.32
C ALA A 97 -15.66 7.54 3.40
N LEU A 98 -15.41 6.22 3.37
CA LEU A 98 -14.06 5.67 3.37
C LEU A 98 -13.26 6.06 2.13
N GLU A 99 -13.90 6.11 0.95
CA GLU A 99 -13.27 6.60 -0.28
C GLU A 99 -12.87 8.07 -0.18
N ALA A 100 -13.71 8.92 0.42
CA ALA A 100 -13.40 10.32 0.65
C ALA A 100 -12.22 10.50 1.62
N GLU A 101 -12.19 9.76 2.73
CA GLU A 101 -11.06 9.76 3.68
C GLU A 101 -9.76 9.28 3.03
N LEU A 102 -9.82 8.22 2.22
CA LEU A 102 -8.67 7.72 1.47
C LEU A 102 -8.14 8.79 0.50
N CYS A 103 -9.03 9.47 -0.21
CA CYS A 103 -8.67 10.57 -1.11
C CYS A 103 -8.00 11.73 -0.35
N GLN A 104 -8.55 12.12 0.80
CA GLN A 104 -7.96 13.14 1.66
C GLN A 104 -6.56 12.74 2.15
N SER A 105 -6.39 11.51 2.61
CA SER A 105 -5.10 10.98 3.08
C SER A 105 -4.05 10.98 1.96
N ASN A 106 -4.42 10.54 0.76
CA ASN A 106 -3.55 10.58 -0.41
C ASN A 106 -3.16 12.02 -0.79
N SER A 107 -4.11 12.96 -0.77
CA SER A 107 -3.80 14.38 -1.02
C SER A 107 -2.84 14.95 0.04
N ALA A 108 -2.98 14.58 1.31
CA ALA A 108 -2.07 15.02 2.36
C ALA A 108 -0.67 14.42 2.17
N LEU A 109 -0.58 13.14 1.79
CA LEU A 109 0.67 12.48 1.45
C LEU A 109 1.37 13.18 0.28
N ASP A 110 0.64 13.52 -0.79
CA ASP A 110 1.19 14.24 -1.94
C ASP A 110 1.73 15.62 -1.55
N GLN A 111 1.04 16.34 -0.66
CA GLN A 111 1.48 17.63 -0.14
C GLN A 111 2.76 17.48 0.69
N LEU A 112 2.82 16.49 1.58
CA LEU A 112 4.02 16.23 2.38
C LEU A 112 5.21 15.82 1.52
N GLN A 113 4.99 15.01 0.47
CA GLN A 113 6.05 14.67 -0.48
C GLN A 113 6.58 15.89 -1.24
N LYS A 114 5.70 16.81 -1.65
CA LYS A 114 6.12 18.08 -2.26
C LYS A 114 6.95 18.91 -1.27
N TYR A 115 6.47 19.03 -0.04
CA TYR A 115 7.17 19.77 1.01
C TYR A 115 8.54 19.18 1.35
N ILE A 116 8.69 17.85 1.36
CA ILE A 116 9.99 17.19 1.53
C ILE A 116 10.96 17.62 0.43
N ARG A 117 10.54 17.59 -0.84
CA ARG A 117 11.39 18.02 -1.96
C ARG A 117 11.81 19.49 -1.85
N GLU A 118 10.90 20.36 -1.40
CA GLU A 118 11.20 21.77 -1.16
C GLU A 118 12.23 21.96 -0.04
N LEU A 119 12.11 21.20 1.05
CA LEU A 119 13.09 21.20 2.14
C LEU A 119 14.46 20.67 1.70
N GLU A 120 14.49 19.60 0.90
CA GLU A 120 15.71 19.06 0.32
C GLU A 120 16.42 20.11 -0.56
N GLN A 121 15.67 20.79 -1.43
CA GLN A 121 16.21 21.88 -2.25
C GLN A 121 16.75 23.03 -1.41
N ALA A 122 16.00 23.47 -0.39
CA ALA A 122 16.44 24.55 0.49
C ALA A 122 17.71 24.16 1.27
N ASN A 123 17.85 22.90 1.65
CA ASN A 123 19.05 22.39 2.31
C ASN A 123 20.26 22.37 1.36
N ASP A 124 20.08 21.92 0.11
CA ASP A 124 21.13 21.97 -0.91
C ASP A 124 21.61 23.41 -1.18
N ASP A 125 20.67 24.37 -1.22
CA ASP A 125 20.97 25.79 -1.38
C ASP A 125 21.74 26.34 -0.18
N LEU A 126 21.36 25.94 1.04
CA LEU A 126 22.06 26.32 2.27
C LEU A 126 23.47 25.74 2.32
N GLU A 127 23.67 24.48 1.92
CA GLU A 127 24.99 23.87 1.82
C GLU A 127 25.86 24.59 0.79
N ARG A 128 25.29 24.97 -0.36
CA ARG A 128 26.01 25.75 -1.37
C ARG A 128 26.44 27.11 -0.82
N ALA A 129 25.53 27.82 -0.15
CA ALA A 129 25.83 29.10 0.49
C ALA A 129 26.93 28.95 1.55
N LYS A 130 26.87 27.90 2.38
CA LYS A 130 27.91 27.58 3.36
C LYS A 130 29.28 27.40 2.70
N ARG A 131 29.36 26.61 1.61
CA ARG A 131 30.62 26.39 0.88
C ARG A 131 31.17 27.70 0.31
N ALA A 132 30.31 28.54 -0.27
CA ALA A 132 30.71 29.85 -0.78
C ALA A 132 31.25 30.75 0.35
N THR A 133 30.58 30.81 1.50
CA THR A 133 31.03 31.58 2.65
C THR A 133 32.39 31.11 3.16
N ILE A 134 32.60 29.78 3.30
CA ILE A 134 33.89 29.22 3.72
C ILE A 134 35.00 29.66 2.76
N MET A 135 34.81 29.50 1.46
CA MET A 135 35.79 29.93 0.45
C MET A 135 36.11 31.42 0.57
N THR A 136 35.10 32.29 0.76
CA THR A 136 35.36 33.73 0.94
C THR A 136 36.10 34.07 2.23
N LEU A 137 35.92 33.28 3.30
CA LEU A 137 36.67 33.42 4.54
C LEU A 137 38.13 32.99 4.34
N GLU A 138 38.36 31.85 3.69
CA GLU A 138 39.70 31.36 3.33
C GLU A 138 40.45 32.39 2.46
N ASP A 139 39.78 33.00 1.48
CA ASP A 139 40.34 34.08 0.64
C ASP A 139 40.70 35.34 1.45
N PHE A 140 39.95 35.64 2.51
CA PHE A 140 40.25 36.76 3.41
C PHE A 140 41.44 36.42 4.31
N GLU A 141 41.47 35.23 4.88
CA GLU A 141 42.58 34.73 5.70
C GLU A 141 43.89 34.72 4.90
N GLN A 142 43.87 34.25 3.64
CA GLN A 142 45.05 34.27 2.78
C GLN A 142 45.55 35.71 2.52
N ARG A 143 44.64 36.64 2.21
CA ARG A 143 45.00 38.06 2.01
C ARG A 143 45.56 38.70 3.28
N MET A 144 44.99 38.37 4.43
CA MET A 144 45.48 38.84 5.73
C MET A 144 46.90 38.30 6.00
N ASN A 145 47.14 37.01 5.78
CA ASN A 145 48.46 36.41 5.93
C ASN A 145 49.51 37.06 5.02
N GLN A 146 49.17 37.31 3.76
CA GLN A 146 50.06 38.03 2.85
C GLN A 146 50.34 39.49 3.29
N ALA A 147 49.37 40.14 3.95
CA ALA A 147 49.59 41.47 4.51
C ALA A 147 50.51 41.41 5.74
N ILE A 148 50.38 40.38 6.58
CA ILE A 148 51.27 40.12 7.72
C ILE A 148 52.70 39.86 7.23
N GLU A 149 52.88 39.00 6.24
CA GLU A 149 54.20 38.70 5.64
C GLU A 149 54.87 39.96 5.08
N ARG A 150 54.11 40.82 4.38
CA ARG A 150 54.63 42.10 3.89
C ARG A 150 55.01 43.06 5.01
N ASN A 151 54.21 43.13 6.09
CA ASN A 151 54.56 43.97 7.24
C ASN A 151 55.84 43.47 7.93
N ALA A 152 55.98 42.16 8.15
CA ALA A 152 57.19 41.58 8.73
C ALA A 152 58.44 41.86 7.88
N PHE A 153 58.30 41.80 6.54
CA PHE A 153 59.39 42.18 5.64
C PHE A 153 59.76 43.66 5.78
N LEU A 154 58.77 44.56 5.78
CA LEU A 154 58.99 46.00 5.98
C LEU A 154 59.61 46.32 7.35
N GLU A 155 59.19 45.62 8.42
CA GLU A 155 59.80 45.74 9.75
C GLU A 155 61.30 45.39 9.68
N SER A 156 61.67 44.30 9.01
CA SER A 156 63.09 43.94 8.85
C SER A 156 63.91 44.97 8.05
N GLU A 157 63.32 45.57 7.00
CA GLU A 157 63.98 46.64 6.24
C GLU A 157 64.19 47.90 7.11
N LEU A 158 63.25 48.19 8.02
CA LEU A 158 63.39 49.29 8.99
C LEU A 158 64.49 48.98 10.02
N ASP A 159 64.56 47.75 10.53
CA ASP A 159 65.61 47.32 11.45
C ASP A 159 67.01 47.39 10.80
N GLU A 160 67.16 46.94 9.55
CA GLU A 160 68.41 47.08 8.78
C GLU A 160 68.82 48.55 8.61
N LYS A 161 67.85 49.41 8.32
CA LYS A 161 68.08 50.86 8.22
C LYS A 161 68.52 51.45 9.57
N GLU A 162 67.93 51.03 10.69
CA GLU A 162 68.34 51.45 12.02
C GLU A 162 69.79 51.00 12.34
N ASN A 163 70.12 49.73 12.07
CA ASN A 163 71.48 49.20 12.24
C ASN A 163 72.53 49.97 11.41
N LEU A 164 72.20 50.35 10.18
CA LEU A 164 73.07 51.18 9.35
C LEU A 164 73.23 52.59 9.92
N LEU A 165 72.15 53.20 10.44
CA LEU A 165 72.22 54.50 11.10
C LEU A 165 73.12 54.45 12.34
N GLU A 166 73.00 53.41 13.18
CA GLU A 166 73.90 53.19 14.31
C GLU A 166 75.36 53.05 13.86
N SER A 167 75.62 52.26 12.81
CA SER A 167 76.97 52.03 12.27
C SER A 167 77.57 53.33 11.72
N VAL A 168 76.78 54.12 10.98
CA VAL A 168 77.19 55.44 10.50
C VAL A 168 77.48 56.38 11.68
N GLN A 169 76.67 56.31 12.75
CA GLN A 169 76.88 57.13 13.93
C GLN A 169 78.19 56.75 14.65
N ARG A 170 78.46 55.46 14.83
CA ARG A 170 79.74 54.97 15.39
C ARG A 170 80.94 55.43 14.56
N LEU A 171 80.89 55.24 13.24
CA LEU A 171 81.95 55.70 12.33
C LEU A 171 82.15 57.22 12.37
N LYS A 172 81.07 58.00 12.53
CA LYS A 172 81.16 59.46 12.72
C LYS A 172 81.87 59.80 14.03
N ASP A 173 81.58 59.08 15.09
CA ASP A 173 82.22 59.28 16.39
C ASP A 173 83.70 58.87 16.33
N GLU A 174 84.04 57.72 15.74
CA GLU A 174 85.43 57.31 15.47
C GLU A 174 86.19 58.32 14.59
N ALA A 175 85.57 58.82 13.51
CA ALA A 175 86.15 59.85 12.66
C ALA A 175 86.34 61.18 13.42
N ARG A 176 85.49 61.47 14.42
CA ARG A 176 85.65 62.63 15.29
C ARG A 176 86.82 62.41 16.26
N ASP A 177 86.95 61.23 16.83
CA ASP A 177 88.03 60.88 17.76
C ASP A 177 89.38 60.87 17.07
N LEU A 178 89.49 60.25 15.89
CA LEU A 178 90.72 60.27 15.08
C LEU A 178 91.13 61.70 14.67
N ARG A 179 90.17 62.59 14.37
CA ARG A 179 90.48 64.00 14.11
C ARG A 179 91.05 64.68 15.35
N GLN A 180 90.51 64.39 16.54
CA GLN A 180 91.06 64.90 17.80
C GLN A 180 92.47 64.34 18.07
N GLU A 181 92.70 63.05 17.79
CA GLU A 181 94.04 62.44 17.90
C GLU A 181 95.06 63.09 16.96
N LEU A 182 94.68 63.35 15.70
CA LEU A 182 95.55 64.06 14.75
C LEU A 182 95.86 65.49 15.21
N ASP A 183 94.86 66.23 15.71
CA ASP A 183 95.08 67.58 16.28
C ASP A 183 96.04 67.55 17.49
N VAL A 184 95.98 66.50 18.31
CA VAL A 184 96.91 66.28 19.44
C VAL A 184 98.31 65.89 18.95
N GLN A 185 98.42 65.00 17.96
CA GLN A 185 99.69 64.63 17.34
C GLN A 185 100.37 65.84 16.70
N GLN A 186 99.63 66.70 16.01
CA GLN A 186 100.17 67.92 15.41
C GLN A 186 100.72 68.89 16.47
N LYS A 187 100.07 68.99 17.64
CA LYS A 187 100.58 69.73 18.81
C LYS A 187 101.78 69.04 19.49
N GLN A 188 101.86 67.71 19.46
CA GLN A 188 103.03 66.97 19.96
C GLN A 188 104.23 67.02 19.00
N GLU A 189 104.02 67.00 17.69
CA GLU A 189 105.06 67.16 16.66
C GLU A 189 105.71 68.56 16.73
N THR A 190 104.96 69.61 17.11
CA THR A 190 105.56 70.92 17.43
C THR A 190 106.45 70.92 18.68
N THR A 191 106.45 69.85 19.49
CA THR A 191 107.24 69.75 20.73
C THR A 191 108.33 68.67 20.69
N LYS A 192 108.38 67.79 19.68
CA LYS A 192 109.29 66.63 19.64
C LYS A 192 109.96 66.39 18.27
N ALA A 193 110.40 67.45 17.60
CA ALA A 193 111.37 67.35 16.50
C ALA A 193 112.82 67.31 17.04
N SER A 194 113.27 66.15 17.51
CA SER A 194 114.66 65.76 17.85
C SER A 194 114.57 64.38 18.51
N VAL A 195 114.84 63.22 17.90
CA VAL A 195 116.00 62.79 17.10
C VAL A 195 115.69 61.41 16.46
N CYS A 196 116.29 61.18 15.28
CA CYS A 196 116.56 59.96 14.47
C CYS A 196 115.76 58.66 14.71
N GLU A 197 115.11 58.07 13.70
CA GLU A 197 115.62 57.50 12.43
C GLU A 197 116.13 56.04 12.55
N SER A 198 115.52 55.19 11.70
CA SER A 198 116.13 54.12 10.90
C SER A 198 115.94 52.62 11.27
N LEU A 199 115.37 51.90 10.28
CA LEU A 199 115.69 50.55 9.76
C LEU A 199 114.61 49.44 9.80
N ASN A 200 114.09 49.21 8.59
CA ASN A 200 114.11 47.95 7.81
C ASN A 200 113.03 46.86 7.98
N SER A 201 112.16 46.81 6.95
CA SER A 201 112.03 45.73 5.94
C SER A 201 111.75 44.29 6.37
N SER A 202 110.55 43.78 6.02
CA SER A 202 110.36 42.39 5.55
C SER A 202 108.95 42.13 4.96
N ARG A 203 108.87 42.19 3.62
CA ARG A 203 108.37 41.12 2.70
C ARG A 203 106.93 40.60 2.87
N THR A 204 106.00 40.96 1.96
CA THR A 204 105.45 40.17 0.81
C THR A 204 104.65 38.92 1.21
N ASP A 205 103.57 38.47 0.58
CA ASP A 205 102.62 38.90 -0.46
C ASP A 205 101.77 37.62 -0.74
N THR A 206 100.57 37.75 -1.35
CA THR A 206 99.84 36.69 -2.10
C THR A 206 99.34 35.41 -1.36
N ALA A 207 98.23 34.73 -1.68
CA ALA A 207 97.16 34.83 -2.68
C ALA A 207 96.09 33.72 -2.40
N VAL A 208 94.82 34.03 -2.73
CA VAL A 208 93.83 33.18 -3.45
C VAL A 208 93.37 31.83 -2.86
N GLN A 209 92.08 31.73 -2.54
CA GLN A 209 91.04 30.84 -3.13
C GLN A 209 89.72 31.03 -2.34
N ALA A 210 88.67 31.66 -2.88
CA ALA A 210 87.72 31.21 -3.90
C ALA A 210 86.94 29.93 -3.51
N SER A 211 85.65 30.09 -3.18
CA SER A 211 84.56 29.12 -3.42
C SER A 211 83.19 29.77 -3.19
N MET A 212 82.66 30.41 -4.24
CA MET A 212 81.23 30.59 -4.46
C MET A 212 80.78 29.48 -5.41
N SER A 213 79.80 28.64 -5.05
CA SER A 213 78.79 28.12 -5.99
C SER A 213 77.68 27.31 -5.30
N VAL A 214 76.46 27.84 -5.42
CA VAL A 214 75.19 27.11 -5.67
C VAL A 214 74.85 27.55 -7.12
N PRO A 215 74.37 26.72 -8.10
CA PRO A 215 73.05 26.08 -8.02
C PRO A 215 72.81 24.76 -8.83
N THR A 216 71.59 24.22 -8.64
CA THR A 216 70.70 23.48 -9.59
C THR A 216 70.35 22.01 -9.25
N THR A 217 69.03 21.81 -9.10
CA THR A 217 68.12 20.63 -8.99
C THR A 217 68.24 19.54 -10.09
N PRO A 218 67.43 18.44 -10.20
CA PRO A 218 66.43 17.75 -9.33
C PRO A 218 66.61 16.19 -9.29
N VAL A 219 65.56 15.43 -8.91
CA VAL A 219 65.37 13.95 -8.87
C VAL A 219 65.77 13.34 -7.52
N GLY A 220 64.89 12.77 -6.69
CA GLY A 220 63.60 12.14 -6.93
C GLY A 220 63.65 10.73 -6.36
N HIS A 221 63.42 10.55 -5.05
CA HIS A 221 62.90 9.30 -4.53
C HIS A 221 62.10 9.49 -3.24
N ARG A 222 60.90 8.94 -3.32
CA ARG A 222 59.78 9.02 -2.38
C ARG A 222 60.15 8.38 -1.05
N GLY A 223 60.09 9.15 0.03
CA GLY A 223 60.00 8.67 1.40
C GLY A 223 58.63 8.98 1.98
N SER A 224 57.89 7.92 2.28
CA SER A 224 56.88 7.83 3.34
C SER A 224 55.64 8.74 3.25
N PHE A 225 54.57 8.19 2.69
CA PHE A 225 53.21 8.53 3.11
C PHE A 225 52.74 7.49 4.13
N SER A 226 52.65 7.91 5.38
CA SER A 226 51.83 7.26 6.40
C SER A 226 50.38 7.68 6.16
N GLY A 227 49.64 6.88 5.38
CA GLY A 227 48.19 7.01 5.22
C GLY A 227 47.48 6.02 6.14
N LEU A 228 47.06 6.50 7.32
CA LEU A 228 46.00 5.85 8.07
C LEU A 228 44.64 6.21 7.47
N SER A 229 43.80 5.19 7.31
CA SER A 229 42.34 5.18 7.49
C SER A 229 41.47 6.20 6.75
N SER A 230 40.85 5.77 5.64
CA SER A 230 39.41 5.38 5.60
C SER A 230 38.86 5.35 4.16
N PRO A 231 37.89 4.46 3.84
CA PRO A 231 37.54 4.12 2.46
C PRO A 231 36.42 4.98 1.89
N LEU A 232 36.54 5.35 0.61
CA LEU A 232 35.42 5.70 -0.26
C LEU A 232 34.89 4.43 -0.93
N PHE A 233 33.62 4.11 -0.70
CA PHE A 233 32.87 3.18 -1.53
C PHE A 233 31.71 3.92 -2.19
N TYR A 234 31.80 4.09 -3.51
CA TYR A 234 30.64 4.12 -4.39
C TYR A 234 31.04 3.49 -5.72
N ARG A 235 30.52 2.30 -5.99
CA ARG A 235 29.85 1.97 -7.25
C ARG A 235 29.12 0.64 -7.14
N SER A 236 27.83 0.73 -7.42
CA SER A 236 26.94 -0.37 -7.73
C SER A 236 27.42 -1.11 -8.98
N SER A 237 27.44 -2.45 -8.92
CA SER A 237 27.19 -3.28 -10.10
C SER A 237 26.50 -4.57 -9.67
N ILE A 238 25.53 -4.91 -10.51
CA ILE A 238 24.65 -6.05 -10.55
C ILE A 238 25.42 -7.38 -10.75
N ASP A 239 24.82 -8.44 -10.22
CA ASP A 239 25.04 -9.88 -10.40
C ASP A 239 26.14 -10.62 -9.60
N GLY A 240 25.67 -11.62 -8.84
CA GLY A 240 26.36 -12.91 -8.72
C GLY A 240 27.07 -13.23 -7.39
N TYR A 241 26.30 -13.72 -6.40
CA TYR A 241 26.72 -14.74 -5.42
C TYR A 241 28.19 -14.77 -4.96
N SER A 242 28.59 -13.83 -4.09
CA SER A 242 29.62 -14.11 -3.08
C SER A 242 29.43 -13.18 -1.89
N GLY A 243 29.11 -13.76 -0.74
CA GLY A 243 28.68 -13.04 0.46
C GLY A 243 29.76 -12.12 1.02
N THR A 244 29.56 -10.81 0.87
CA THR A 244 30.14 -9.84 1.80
C THR A 244 29.54 -10.10 3.18
N PRO A 245 30.34 -10.27 4.25
CA PRO A 245 29.80 -10.46 5.58
C PRO A 245 28.95 -9.24 5.97
N LEU A 246 27.66 -9.46 6.22
CA LEU A 246 26.76 -8.42 6.71
C LEU A 246 27.38 -7.74 7.93
N THR A 247 27.34 -6.41 7.94
CA THR A 247 27.78 -5.64 9.11
C THR A 247 27.04 -6.14 10.37
N PRO A 248 27.68 -6.15 11.55
CA PRO A 248 27.04 -6.63 12.77
C PRO A 248 25.65 -6.01 13.03
N SER A 249 25.50 -4.72 12.70
CA SER A 249 24.23 -4.00 12.79
C SER A 249 23.17 -4.52 11.80
N ALA A 250 23.53 -4.73 10.52
CA ALA A 250 22.61 -5.29 9.53
C ALA A 250 22.16 -6.71 9.89
N ARG A 251 23.06 -7.53 10.45
CA ARG A 251 22.75 -8.87 10.93
C ARG A 251 21.74 -8.84 12.09
N ILE A 252 21.97 -7.99 13.09
CA ILE A 252 21.07 -7.87 14.26
C ILE A 252 19.71 -7.34 13.83
N SER A 253 19.66 -6.34 12.94
CA SER A 253 18.40 -5.82 12.39
C SER A 253 17.63 -6.90 11.61
N ALA A 254 18.31 -7.68 10.76
CA ALA A 254 17.68 -8.77 10.02
C ALA A 254 17.13 -9.86 10.95
N LEU A 255 17.86 -10.23 12.00
CA LEU A 255 17.41 -11.21 12.99
C LEU A 255 16.19 -10.71 13.79
N ASN A 256 16.14 -9.42 14.13
CA ASN A 256 14.98 -8.83 14.80
C ASN A 256 13.74 -8.85 13.90
N ILE A 257 13.89 -8.48 12.62
CA ILE A 257 12.80 -8.51 11.65
C ILE A 257 12.27 -9.94 11.46
N VAL A 258 13.17 -10.91 11.32
CA VAL A 258 12.81 -12.33 11.21
C VAL A 258 12.13 -12.83 12.50
N GLY A 259 12.63 -12.43 13.67
CA GLY A 259 12.02 -12.73 14.96
C GLY A 259 10.60 -12.18 15.11
N ASP A 260 10.37 -10.95 14.66
CA ASP A 260 9.05 -10.32 14.69
C ASP A 260 8.08 -10.95 13.69
N LEU A 261 8.56 -11.33 12.51
CA LEU A 261 7.79 -12.10 11.52
C LEU A 261 7.36 -13.45 12.08
N LEU A 262 8.26 -14.20 12.72
CA LEU A 262 7.94 -15.49 13.33
C LEU A 262 6.91 -15.35 14.46
N LYS A 263 7.01 -14.31 15.30
CA LYS A 263 5.99 -14.02 16.32
C LYS A 263 4.62 -13.71 15.70
N LYS A 264 4.58 -12.91 14.62
CA LYS A 264 3.34 -12.58 13.91
C LYS A 264 2.74 -13.82 13.24
N VAL A 265 3.56 -14.68 12.63
CA VAL A 265 3.11 -15.96 12.05
C VAL A 265 2.54 -16.86 13.15
N GLY A 266 3.21 -17.01 14.29
CA GLY A 266 2.69 -17.79 15.42
C GLY A 266 1.35 -17.25 15.96
N ALA A 267 1.19 -15.93 16.04
CA ALA A 267 -0.07 -15.31 16.43
C ALA A 267 -1.19 -15.55 15.40
N LEU A 268 -0.86 -15.52 14.10
CA LEU A 268 -1.80 -15.84 13.02
C LEU A 268 -2.20 -17.32 13.05
N GLU A 269 -1.25 -18.24 13.26
CA GLU A 269 -1.52 -19.67 13.40
C GLU A 269 -2.43 -19.97 14.60
N SER A 270 -2.19 -19.30 15.73
CA SER A 270 -3.05 -19.43 16.92
C SER A 270 -4.48 -18.92 16.66
N LYS A 271 -4.63 -17.79 15.98
CA LYS A 271 -5.96 -17.29 15.55
C LYS A 271 -6.63 -18.22 14.56
N LEU A 272 -5.89 -18.77 13.60
CA LEU A 272 -6.42 -19.70 12.60
C LEU A 272 -6.86 -21.03 13.23
N ALA A 273 -6.10 -21.52 14.21
CA ALA A 273 -6.49 -22.68 15.03
C ALA A 273 -7.75 -22.38 15.84
N SER A 274 -7.88 -21.18 16.42
CA SER A 274 -9.09 -20.74 17.12
C SER A 274 -10.30 -20.67 16.20
N CYS A 275 -10.15 -20.11 14.98
CA CYS A 275 -11.21 -20.09 13.97
C CYS A 275 -11.63 -21.50 13.54
N ARG A 276 -10.66 -22.42 13.36
CA ARG A 276 -10.94 -23.81 13.03
C ARG A 276 -11.74 -24.47 14.16
N ASN A 277 -11.35 -24.27 15.42
CA ASN A 277 -12.08 -24.81 16.57
C ASN A 277 -13.49 -24.22 16.66
N PHE A 278 -13.67 -22.92 16.42
CA PHE A 278 -14.98 -22.28 16.40
C PHE A 278 -15.91 -22.84 15.32
N VAL A 279 -15.39 -23.11 14.11
CA VAL A 279 -16.15 -23.75 13.02
C VAL A 279 -16.50 -25.21 13.37
N TYR A 280 -15.58 -25.94 13.99
CA TYR A 280 -15.86 -27.30 14.47
C TYR A 280 -16.88 -27.31 15.60
N GLU A 281 -16.83 -26.36 16.55
CA GLU A 281 -17.76 -26.24 17.67
C GLU A 281 -19.16 -25.84 17.19
N GLN A 282 -19.29 -24.93 16.21
CA GLN A 282 -20.57 -24.62 15.54
C GLN A 282 -21.14 -25.81 14.75
N SER A 283 -20.29 -26.64 14.17
CA SER A 283 -20.73 -27.86 13.46
C SER A 283 -21.12 -28.99 14.42
N SER A 284 -20.57 -29.00 15.64
CA SER A 284 -20.81 -30.04 16.66
C SER A 284 -21.91 -29.66 17.67
N SER A 285 -22.39 -28.42 17.70
CA SER A 285 -23.41 -27.95 18.66
C SER A 285 -24.86 -28.05 18.17
N ARG A 286 -25.16 -28.87 17.15
CA ARG A 286 -26.56 -29.27 16.86
C ARG A 286 -26.93 -30.50 17.71
N PRO A 287 -27.85 -30.38 18.68
CA PRO A 287 -28.37 -31.55 19.38
C PRO A 287 -29.31 -32.31 18.44
N ILE A 288 -28.95 -33.55 18.11
CA ILE A 288 -29.82 -34.49 17.40
C ILE A 288 -30.69 -35.20 18.46
N ALA A 289 -31.99 -34.92 18.45
CA ALA A 289 -33.00 -35.78 19.05
C ALA A 289 -33.45 -36.85 18.03
N PRO A 290 -33.80 -38.08 18.46
CA PRO A 290 -34.01 -39.20 17.55
C PRO A 290 -35.46 -39.26 17.07
N VAL A 291 -35.66 -39.38 15.75
CA VAL A 291 -36.91 -39.89 15.18
C VAL A 291 -36.59 -40.92 14.10
N SER A 292 -37.18 -42.09 14.29
CA SER A 292 -37.11 -43.28 13.46
C SER A 292 -38.06 -43.14 12.27
N ALA A 293 -37.60 -43.38 11.03
CA ALA A 293 -38.34 -44.05 9.95
C ALA A 293 -37.57 -44.08 8.61
N ARG A 294 -37.04 -45.27 8.29
CA ARG A 294 -37.14 -46.03 7.03
C ARG A 294 -36.97 -45.36 5.64
N ILE A 295 -35.95 -45.91 4.95
CA ILE A 295 -35.93 -46.43 3.55
C ILE A 295 -36.03 -45.40 2.41
N ASN A 296 -34.93 -45.17 1.67
CA ASN A 296 -34.68 -45.85 0.39
C ASN A 296 -33.24 -45.60 -0.11
N GLU A 297 -32.74 -46.56 -0.87
CA GLU A 297 -31.34 -46.70 -1.29
C GLU A 297 -30.87 -45.65 -2.31
N ASN A 298 -29.60 -45.24 -2.20
CA ASN A 298 -28.66 -45.47 -3.30
C ASN A 298 -27.22 -45.39 -2.80
N ARG A 299 -26.57 -46.55 -2.83
CA ARG A 299 -25.17 -46.79 -2.48
C ARG A 299 -24.32 -46.65 -3.73
N MET A 300 -23.41 -45.68 -3.78
CA MET A 300 -22.10 -45.87 -4.42
C MET A 300 -21.02 -45.11 -3.63
N SER A 301 -20.36 -45.85 -2.74
CA SER A 301 -19.09 -45.51 -2.14
C SER A 301 -17.97 -45.90 -3.09
N MET A 302 -17.01 -45.01 -3.38
CA MET A 302 -15.60 -45.39 -3.56
C MET A 302 -14.67 -44.26 -3.10
N SER A 303 -13.62 -44.69 -2.41
CA SER A 303 -12.56 -43.97 -1.70
C SER A 303 -11.59 -43.20 -2.62
N PRO A 304 -10.61 -42.43 -2.07
CA PRO A 304 -9.92 -41.33 -2.72
C PRO A 304 -8.74 -41.81 -3.57
N ASN A 305 -8.37 -41.03 -4.59
CA ASN A 305 -7.01 -41.09 -5.11
C ASN A 305 -6.54 -39.74 -5.64
N GLU A 306 -5.31 -39.40 -5.26
CA GLU A 306 -4.51 -38.31 -5.79
C GLU A 306 -4.26 -38.46 -7.30
N LYS A 307 -4.24 -37.33 -8.02
CA LYS A 307 -3.12 -36.88 -8.87
C LYS A 307 -3.59 -35.78 -9.83
N GLY A 308 -2.89 -34.64 -9.72
CA GLY A 308 -2.53 -33.68 -10.77
C GLY A 308 -3.53 -33.33 -11.86
N LEU A 309 -3.86 -32.04 -11.96
CA LEU A 309 -3.73 -31.26 -13.20
C LEU A 309 -3.97 -29.78 -12.88
N CYS A 310 -2.88 -29.04 -12.65
CA CYS A 310 -2.88 -27.58 -12.75
C CYS A 310 -3.15 -27.20 -14.22
N LYS A 311 -4.31 -26.59 -14.51
CA LYS A 311 -4.51 -25.82 -15.74
C LYS A 311 -4.61 -24.34 -15.39
N ARG A 312 -3.50 -23.68 -15.70
CA ARG A 312 -3.21 -22.25 -15.69
C ARG A 312 -4.17 -21.52 -16.64
N LEU A 313 -5.02 -20.64 -16.12
CA LEU A 313 -5.73 -19.64 -16.92
C LEU A 313 -4.76 -18.49 -17.20
N ALA A 314 -4.27 -18.41 -18.45
CA ALA A 314 -3.55 -17.26 -18.97
C ALA A 314 -4.54 -16.35 -19.70
N PHE A 315 -4.68 -15.11 -19.24
CA PHE A 315 -5.38 -14.06 -19.97
C PHE A 315 -4.57 -13.68 -21.21
N GLY A 316 -5.14 -13.94 -22.40
CA GLY A 316 -4.58 -13.51 -23.67
C GLY A 316 -4.82 -12.01 -23.91
N SER A 317 -3.76 -11.33 -24.30
CA SER A 317 -3.74 -9.97 -24.83
C SER A 317 -4.46 -9.88 -26.18
N LEU A 318 -5.35 -8.90 -26.34
CA LEU A 318 -6.00 -8.52 -27.61
C LEU A 318 -5.03 -7.72 -28.51
N PRO A 319 -5.04 -7.90 -29.84
CA PRO A 319 -4.33 -7.02 -30.77
C PRO A 319 -5.23 -5.86 -31.25
N PRO A 320 -4.66 -4.75 -31.74
CA PRO A 320 -5.41 -3.60 -32.23
C PRO A 320 -5.80 -3.81 -33.69
N ASN A 321 -7.00 -3.38 -34.08
CA ASN A 321 -7.35 -3.22 -35.49
C ASN A 321 -7.99 -1.84 -35.69
N ILE A 322 -7.41 -1.06 -36.59
CA ILE A 322 -7.82 0.29 -37.02
C ILE A 322 -8.40 0.16 -38.43
N SER A 323 -9.32 1.08 -38.75
CA SER A 323 -9.98 1.37 -40.05
C SER A 323 -11.37 0.75 -40.12
N GLY A 324 -12.48 1.45 -40.34
CA GLY A 324 -12.76 2.79 -40.88
C GLY A 324 -14.14 2.70 -41.56
N LEU A 325 -14.82 3.84 -41.76
CA LEU A 325 -16.22 4.02 -42.24
C LEU A 325 -17.23 4.04 -41.08
N GLY A 326 -18.15 4.99 -40.95
CA GLY A 326 -18.59 6.07 -41.82
C GLY A 326 -19.92 6.57 -41.23
N MET A 327 -20.11 7.88 -41.25
CA MET A 327 -21.21 8.62 -40.64
C MET A 327 -22.60 8.18 -41.12
N HIS A 328 -23.60 8.13 -40.24
CA HIS A 328 -24.85 8.88 -40.42
C HIS A 328 -25.74 8.87 -39.16
N SER A 329 -26.15 10.06 -38.76
CA SER A 329 -27.16 10.36 -37.73
C SER A 329 -28.56 10.41 -38.35
N PRO A 330 -29.64 10.22 -37.56
CA PRO A 330 -30.87 10.94 -37.84
C PRO A 330 -31.34 11.75 -36.63
N GLN A 331 -31.44 13.07 -36.83
CA GLN A 331 -32.26 14.00 -36.04
C GLN A 331 -33.59 14.27 -36.78
N GLY A 332 -34.66 14.50 -36.01
CA GLY A 332 -35.93 15.09 -36.43
C GLY A 332 -36.96 14.04 -36.89
N VAL A 333 -38.21 14.03 -36.44
CA VAL A 333 -39.15 15.17 -36.44
C VAL A 333 -40.22 15.00 -35.36
N VAL A 334 -40.45 16.08 -34.61
CA VAL A 334 -41.63 16.36 -33.79
C VAL A 334 -42.84 16.56 -34.70
N LYS A 335 -43.97 15.88 -34.44
CA LYS A 335 -45.29 16.37 -34.88
C LYS A 335 -46.34 16.18 -33.79
N MET A 336 -46.99 17.30 -33.51
CA MET A 336 -48.05 17.52 -32.53
C MET A 336 -49.36 16.80 -32.86
N VAL A 337 -50.07 16.44 -31.78
CA VAL A 337 -51.50 16.70 -31.49
C VAL A 337 -52.48 16.62 -32.66
N LEU A 338 -53.35 15.60 -32.61
CA LEU A 338 -54.81 15.78 -32.52
C LEU A 338 -55.44 14.59 -31.80
#